data_AF-A0A9D5LWN7-F1
#
_entry.id   AF-A0A9D5LWN7-F1
#
_cell.length_a   1.000
_cell.length_b   1.000
_cell.length_c   1.000
_cell.angle_alpha   90.00
_cell.angle_beta   90.00
_cell.angle_gamma   90.00
#
_symmetry.space_group_name_H-M   'P 1'
#
loop_
_entity.id
_entity.type
_entity.pdbx_description
1 polymer ?
#
loop_
_entity_poly.entity_id
_entity_poly.type
_entity_poly.pdbx_seq_one_letter_code
_entity_poly.pdbx_strand_id
1 'polypeptide(L)'
;MFFKFDYEKSVLNYWVKILNKKKVKTISNDKKVSFFDRFANWATNFTGSPGAFLGAMVLVIVWAATGPFFQYSETWQMIINTGTTIITFLMVFLIQKAQNKDSKAIQIKLNELIAASEKASNRIVDIEDLTEKELDNLHKFYEELSDLAESDNDLHQSHSIDAAKNNHEFKKRGRDLNGAFED
;
A
#
# COMPACT_ATOMS: atom_id res chain seq x y z
N MET A 1 28.16 -52.24 14.40
CA MET A 1 27.57 -50.94 14.80
C MET A 1 27.34 -49.97 13.63
N PHE A 2 27.91 -50.22 12.43
CA PHE A 2 27.79 -49.33 11.26
C PHE A 2 26.43 -49.37 10.53
N PHE A 3 25.71 -50.49 10.53
CA PHE A 3 24.45 -50.63 9.77
C PHE A 3 23.26 -49.83 10.33
N LYS A 4 23.31 -49.40 11.60
CA LYS A 4 22.20 -48.66 12.22
C LYS A 4 22.21 -47.16 11.87
N PHE A 5 23.40 -46.62 11.55
CA PHE A 5 23.59 -45.20 11.23
C PHE A 5 23.13 -44.84 9.80
N ASP A 6 23.21 -45.79 8.87
CA ASP A 6 22.84 -45.57 7.47
C ASP A 6 21.31 -45.57 7.26
N TYR A 7 20.60 -46.38 8.06
CA TYR A 7 19.14 -46.45 8.02
C TYR A 7 18.49 -45.12 8.45
N GLU A 8 19.01 -44.48 9.51
CA GLU A 8 18.51 -43.18 9.99
C GLU A 8 18.71 -42.06 8.96
N LYS A 9 19.86 -42.01 8.29
CA LYS A 9 20.12 -41.03 7.23
C LYS A 9 19.20 -41.22 6.02
N SER A 10 18.92 -42.46 5.64
CA SER A 10 18.02 -42.77 4.53
C SER A 10 16.58 -42.36 4.87
N VAL A 11 16.12 -42.64 6.09
CA VAL A 11 14.80 -42.21 6.60
C VAL A 11 14.71 -40.69 6.69
N LEU A 12 15.73 -40.00 7.20
CA LEU A 12 15.79 -38.53 7.23
C LEU A 12 15.73 -37.92 5.83
N ASN A 13 16.48 -38.46 4.87
CA ASN A 13 16.41 -38.00 3.47
C ASN A 13 15.03 -38.26 2.86
N TYR A 14 14.38 -39.36 3.21
CA TYR A 14 13.03 -39.67 2.77
C TYR A 14 12.00 -38.68 3.35
N TRP A 15 12.11 -38.35 4.65
CA TRP A 15 11.25 -37.35 5.30
C TRP A 15 11.52 -35.93 4.82
N VAL A 16 12.78 -35.54 4.62
CA VAL A 16 13.16 -34.26 4.00
C VAL A 16 12.57 -34.17 2.59
N LYS A 17 12.61 -35.25 1.81
CA LYS A 17 12.02 -35.30 0.46
C LYS A 17 10.49 -35.20 0.50
N ILE A 18 9.82 -35.81 1.49
CA ILE A 18 8.36 -35.70 1.68
C ILE A 18 7.95 -34.29 2.14
N LEU A 19 8.69 -33.69 3.09
CA LEU A 19 8.44 -32.33 3.57
C LEU A 19 8.67 -31.29 2.47
N ASN A 20 9.72 -31.44 1.66
CA ASN A 20 9.99 -30.55 0.54
C ASN A 20 8.96 -30.73 -0.60
N LYS A 21 8.50 -31.98 -0.84
CA LYS A 21 7.42 -32.27 -1.80
C LYS A 21 6.06 -31.73 -1.37
N LYS A 22 5.78 -31.62 -0.06
CA LYS A 22 4.57 -30.96 0.46
C LYS A 22 4.62 -29.43 0.31
N LYS A 23 5.81 -28.80 0.39
CA LYS A 23 5.96 -27.34 0.22
C LYS A 23 5.75 -26.88 -1.24
N VAL A 24 6.02 -27.76 -2.21
CA VAL A 24 5.89 -27.50 -3.67
C VAL A 24 4.56 -28.03 -4.24
N LYS A 25 3.69 -28.61 -3.40
CA LYS A 25 2.33 -28.97 -3.82
C LYS A 25 1.42 -27.76 -3.69
N THR A 26 1.57 -26.86 -4.67
CA THR A 26 0.48 -26.04 -5.20
C THR A 26 -0.33 -25.32 -4.14
N ILE A 27 0.17 -24.16 -3.72
CA ILE A 27 -0.69 -22.97 -3.70
C ILE A 27 -1.08 -22.70 -5.17
N SER A 28 -1.91 -23.57 -5.74
CA SER A 28 -2.73 -23.21 -6.88
C SER A 28 -3.76 -22.28 -6.29
N ASN A 29 -3.34 -21.02 -6.11
CA ASN A 29 -4.25 -19.91 -5.96
C ASN A 29 -4.93 -19.80 -7.32
N ASP A 30 -5.88 -20.70 -7.54
CA ASP A 30 -6.82 -20.66 -8.62
C ASP A 30 -7.57 -19.36 -8.35
N LYS A 31 -7.03 -18.26 -8.91
CA LYS A 31 -7.66 -16.96 -8.96
C LYS A 31 -8.88 -17.12 -9.87
N LYS A 32 -9.85 -17.90 -9.40
CA LYS A 32 -11.25 -17.67 -9.70
C LYS A 32 -11.47 -16.27 -9.18
N VAL A 33 -11.29 -15.28 -10.06
CA VAL A 33 -11.79 -13.93 -9.86
C VAL A 33 -13.22 -14.19 -9.46
N SER A 34 -13.51 -14.06 -8.16
CA SER A 34 -14.75 -14.58 -7.61
C SER A 34 -15.85 -13.90 -8.41
N PHE A 35 -16.89 -14.62 -8.81
CA PHE A 35 -18.03 -13.97 -9.47
C PHE A 35 -18.46 -12.71 -8.68
N PHE A 36 -18.32 -12.78 -7.35
CA PHE A 36 -18.50 -11.68 -6.43
C PHE A 36 -17.46 -10.54 -6.56
N ASP A 37 -16.21 -10.80 -6.94
CA ASP A 37 -15.21 -9.76 -7.24
C ASP A 37 -15.52 -9.04 -8.54
N ARG A 38 -15.93 -9.77 -9.59
CA ARG A 38 -16.32 -9.17 -10.87
C ARG A 38 -17.61 -8.38 -10.74
N PHE A 39 -18.60 -8.94 -10.03
CA PHE A 39 -19.86 -8.26 -9.74
C PHE A 39 -19.65 -7.03 -8.87
N ALA A 40 -18.84 -7.12 -7.81
CA ALA A 40 -18.53 -5.95 -6.98
C ALA A 40 -17.82 -4.86 -7.78
N ASN A 41 -16.77 -5.19 -8.54
CA ASN A 41 -16.08 -4.21 -9.39
C ASN A 41 -17.04 -3.59 -10.42
N TRP A 42 -17.88 -4.39 -11.08
CA TRP A 42 -18.85 -3.89 -12.04
C TRP A 42 -19.89 -2.99 -11.37
N ALA A 43 -20.43 -3.38 -10.21
CA ALA A 43 -21.40 -2.59 -9.46
C ALA A 43 -20.81 -1.26 -8.97
N THR A 44 -19.59 -1.26 -8.42
CA THR A 44 -18.91 -0.03 -7.98
C THR A 44 -18.63 0.90 -9.17
N ASN A 45 -18.16 0.36 -10.30
CA ASN A 45 -17.92 1.17 -11.50
C ASN A 45 -19.22 1.70 -12.12
N PHE A 46 -20.28 0.89 -12.09
CA PHE A 46 -21.58 1.27 -12.62
C PHE A 46 -22.16 2.39 -11.78
N THR A 47 -22.28 2.23 -10.46
CA THR A 47 -22.87 3.25 -9.59
C THR A 47 -22.05 4.55 -9.53
N GLY A 48 -20.73 4.50 -9.79
CA GLY A 48 -19.88 5.70 -9.90
C GLY A 48 -19.95 6.41 -11.25
N SER A 49 -20.58 5.82 -12.28
CA SER A 49 -20.61 6.38 -13.64
C SER A 49 -21.74 7.41 -13.82
N PRO A 50 -21.51 8.48 -14.61
CA PRO A 50 -22.56 9.44 -14.99
C PRO A 50 -23.80 8.78 -15.62
N GLY A 51 -23.61 7.67 -16.34
CA GLY A 51 -24.71 6.93 -16.98
C GLY A 51 -25.65 6.26 -15.99
N ALA A 52 -25.15 5.79 -14.83
CA ALA A 52 -25.99 5.20 -13.81
C ALA A 52 -26.82 6.26 -13.07
N PHE A 53 -26.27 7.47 -12.88
CA PHE A 53 -27.02 8.60 -12.33
C PHE A 53 -28.21 8.97 -13.23
N LEU A 54 -27.98 9.10 -14.54
CA LEU A 54 -29.06 9.33 -15.52
C LEU A 54 -30.10 8.21 -15.51
N GLY A 55 -29.66 6.95 -15.47
CA GLY A 55 -30.56 5.79 -15.36
C GLY A 55 -31.41 5.81 -14.09
N ALA A 56 -30.81 6.09 -12.94
CA ALA A 56 -31.50 6.23 -11.66
C ALA A 56 -32.52 7.37 -11.69
N MET A 57 -32.17 8.51 -12.27
CA MET A 57 -33.06 9.67 -12.40
C MET A 57 -34.28 9.36 -13.28
N VAL A 58 -34.08 8.68 -14.41
CA VAL A 58 -35.18 8.20 -15.26
C VAL A 58 -36.08 7.23 -14.49
N LEU A 59 -35.50 6.32 -13.72
CA LEU A 59 -36.24 5.34 -12.92
C LEU A 59 -37.13 6.04 -11.87
N VAL A 60 -36.60 7.06 -11.20
CA VAL A 60 -37.36 7.90 -10.25
C VAL A 60 -38.49 8.66 -10.94
N ILE A 61 -38.25 9.20 -12.14
CA ILE A 61 -39.28 9.91 -12.93
C ILE A 61 -40.40 8.96 -13.35
N VAL A 62 -40.07 7.77 -13.86
CA VAL A 62 -41.05 6.76 -14.26
C VAL A 62 -41.90 6.32 -13.08
N TRP A 63 -41.26 6.09 -11.92
CA TRP A 63 -41.96 5.77 -10.68
C TRP A 63 -42.88 6.92 -10.24
N ALA A 64 -42.40 8.16 -10.22
CA ALA A 64 -43.22 9.31 -9.86
C ALA A 64 -44.43 9.46 -10.81
N ALA A 65 -44.25 9.20 -12.10
CA ALA A 65 -45.31 9.25 -13.11
C ALA A 65 -46.31 8.09 -13.01
N THR A 66 -45.93 6.95 -12.43
CA THR A 66 -46.86 5.84 -12.14
C THR A 66 -47.63 6.04 -10.83
N GLY A 67 -47.16 6.90 -9.93
CA GLY A 67 -47.82 7.23 -8.65
C GLY A 67 -49.30 7.65 -8.76
N PRO A 68 -49.70 8.54 -9.69
CA PRO A 68 -51.09 8.95 -9.89
C PRO A 68 -52.04 7.79 -10.22
N PHE A 69 -51.58 6.78 -10.97
CA PHE A 69 -52.39 5.60 -11.29
C PHE A 69 -52.71 4.75 -10.05
N PHE A 70 -51.82 4.75 -9.05
CA PHE A 70 -51.97 4.02 -7.79
C PHE A 70 -52.44 4.91 -6.63
N GLN A 71 -52.89 6.15 -6.92
CA GLN A 71 -53.34 7.13 -5.92
C GLN A 71 -52.34 7.38 -4.78
N TYR A 72 -51.03 7.22 -5.05
CA TYR A 72 -49.98 7.28 -4.02
C TYR A 72 -50.25 6.40 -2.78
N SER A 73 -50.81 5.20 -2.98
CA SER A 73 -51.14 4.27 -1.90
C SER A 73 -49.96 3.96 -0.96
N GLU A 74 -50.27 3.59 0.28
CA GLU A 74 -49.28 3.15 1.28
C GLU A 74 -48.40 2.00 0.75
N THR A 75 -48.96 1.08 -0.03
CA THR A 75 -48.20 -0.03 -0.64
C THR A 75 -47.24 0.47 -1.72
N TRP A 76 -47.63 1.48 -2.50
CA TRP A 76 -46.79 2.09 -3.53
C TRP A 76 -45.54 2.75 -2.94
N GLN A 77 -45.70 3.47 -1.83
CA GLN A 77 -44.59 4.11 -1.10
C GLN A 77 -43.72 3.09 -0.37
N MET A 78 -44.32 2.05 0.21
CA MET A 78 -43.60 0.97 0.89
C MET A 78 -42.64 0.25 -0.06
N ILE A 79 -43.05 -0.04 -1.31
CA ILE A 79 -42.19 -0.76 -2.27
C ILE A 79 -40.90 0.00 -2.55
N ILE A 80 -40.95 1.32 -2.74
CA ILE A 80 -39.72 2.09 -3.02
C ILE A 80 -38.84 2.23 -1.79
N ASN A 81 -39.44 2.45 -0.61
CA ASN A 81 -38.70 2.60 0.63
C ASN A 81 -38.01 1.29 1.03
N THR A 82 -38.73 0.17 0.99
CA THR A 82 -38.18 -1.16 1.28
C THR A 82 -37.16 -1.58 0.22
N GLY A 83 -37.44 -1.35 -1.07
CA GLY A 83 -36.54 -1.69 -2.17
C GLY A 83 -35.21 -0.92 -2.10
N THR A 84 -35.28 0.39 -1.89
CA THR A 84 -34.09 1.25 -1.77
C THR A 84 -33.27 0.88 -0.54
N THR A 85 -33.91 0.52 0.57
CA THR A 85 -33.22 0.07 1.79
C THR A 85 -32.41 -1.20 1.54
N ILE A 86 -32.99 -2.20 0.86
CA ILE A 86 -32.28 -3.44 0.51
C ILE A 86 -31.09 -3.13 -0.42
N ILE A 87 -31.32 -2.33 -1.47
CA ILE A 87 -30.27 -1.93 -2.41
C ILE A 87 -29.14 -1.20 -1.67
N THR A 88 -29.48 -0.28 -0.77
CA THR A 88 -28.51 0.49 0.00
C THR A 88 -27.71 -0.40 0.94
N PHE A 89 -28.36 -1.33 1.63
CA PHE A 89 -27.69 -2.30 2.49
C PHE A 89 -26.67 -3.14 1.69
N LEU A 90 -27.07 -3.65 0.53
CA LEU A 90 -26.16 -4.37 -0.38
C LEU A 90 -25.03 -3.47 -0.88
N MET A 91 -25.34 -2.23 -1.27
CA MET A 91 -24.38 -1.23 -1.74
C MET A 91 -23.29 -0.97 -0.70
N VAL A 92 -23.64 -0.85 0.59
CA VAL A 92 -22.66 -0.67 1.68
C VAL A 92 -21.65 -1.82 1.72
N PHE A 93 -22.09 -3.07 1.63
CA PHE A 93 -21.16 -4.20 1.57
C PHE A 93 -20.29 -4.21 0.31
N LEU A 94 -20.86 -3.83 -0.84
CA LEU A 94 -20.12 -3.75 -2.10
C LEU A 94 -19.04 -2.66 -2.05
N ILE A 95 -19.36 -1.49 -1.48
CA ILE A 95 -18.41 -0.39 -1.28
C ILE A 95 -17.31 -0.83 -0.29
N GLN A 96 -17.67 -1.40 0.86
CA GLN A 96 -16.69 -1.87 1.85
C GLN A 96 -15.71 -2.89 1.25
N LYS A 97 -16.21 -3.78 0.40
CA LYS A 97 -15.36 -4.74 -0.33
C LYS A 97 -14.43 -4.07 -1.33
N ALA A 98 -14.93 -3.13 -2.13
CA ALA A 98 -14.13 -2.40 -3.10
C ALA A 98 -13.03 -1.60 -2.38
N GLN A 99 -13.38 -0.89 -1.31
CA GLN A 99 -12.44 -0.14 -0.48
C GLN A 99 -11.37 -1.04 0.16
N ASN A 100 -11.74 -2.21 0.70
CA ASN A 100 -10.77 -3.14 1.29
C ASN A 100 -9.69 -3.63 0.29
N LYS A 101 -10.04 -3.72 -1.01
CA LYS A 101 -9.07 -4.08 -2.06
C LYS A 101 -8.18 -2.89 -2.42
N ASP A 102 -8.74 -1.69 -2.51
CA ASP A 102 -8.00 -0.48 -2.86
C ASP A 102 -7.01 -0.07 -1.75
N SER A 103 -7.39 -0.20 -0.47
CA SER A 103 -6.49 0.03 0.66
C SER A 103 -5.25 -0.86 0.60
N LYS A 104 -5.42 -2.15 0.30
CA LYS A 104 -4.29 -3.09 0.14
C LYS A 104 -3.39 -2.73 -1.04
N ALA A 105 -3.96 -2.25 -2.15
CA ALA A 105 -3.18 -1.82 -3.30
C ALA A 105 -2.37 -0.56 -2.99
N ILE A 106 -2.90 0.36 -2.19
CA ILE A 106 -2.18 1.55 -1.71
C ILE A 106 -1.00 1.15 -0.83
N GLN A 107 -1.19 0.24 0.12
CA GLN A 107 -0.12 -0.26 0.99
C GLN A 107 1.03 -0.87 0.18
N ILE A 108 0.73 -1.75 -0.78
CA ILE A 108 1.76 -2.38 -1.62
C ILE A 108 2.55 -1.34 -2.42
N LYS A 109 1.87 -0.36 -3.02
CA LYS A 109 2.52 0.72 -3.77
C LYS A 109 3.41 1.59 -2.89
N LEU A 110 2.95 1.91 -1.67
CA LEU A 110 3.73 2.68 -0.70
C LEU A 110 4.96 1.88 -0.26
N ASN A 111 4.81 0.59 0.01
CA ASN A 111 5.88 -0.31 0.38
C ASN A 111 6.94 -0.44 -0.72
N GLU A 112 6.52 -0.51 -1.98
CA GLU A 112 7.42 -0.51 -3.13
C GLU A 112 8.19 0.83 -3.26
N LEU A 113 7.52 1.97 -3.02
CA LEU A 113 8.14 3.30 -3.04
C LEU A 113 9.15 3.50 -1.89
N ILE A 114 8.83 3.00 -0.69
CA ILE A 114 9.71 3.00 0.47
C ILE A 114 10.92 2.10 0.19
N ALA A 115 10.71 0.88 -0.30
CA ALA A 115 11.79 -0.04 -0.63
C ALA A 115 12.69 0.47 -1.77
N ALA A 116 12.15 1.20 -2.73
CA ALA A 116 12.92 1.82 -3.82
C ALA A 116 13.67 3.09 -3.39
N SER A 117 13.32 3.68 -2.24
CA SER A 117 14.03 4.83 -1.68
C SER A 117 15.26 4.35 -0.91
N GLU A 118 16.45 4.62 -1.45
CA GLU A 118 17.78 4.20 -0.94
C GLU A 118 18.09 4.60 0.51
N LYS A 119 17.26 5.43 1.15
CA LYS A 119 17.38 5.87 2.55
C LYS A 119 16.21 5.48 3.46
N ALA A 120 15.12 4.90 2.94
CA ALA A 120 13.99 4.54 3.78
C ALA A 120 14.21 3.16 4.40
N SER A 121 14.44 3.13 5.71
CA SER A 121 14.68 1.90 6.46
C SER A 121 13.48 0.95 6.29
N ASN A 122 13.75 -0.33 5.92
CA ASN A 122 12.75 -1.40 5.74
C ASN A 122 11.73 -1.54 6.90
N ARG A 123 11.99 -0.91 8.05
CA ARG A 123 11.12 -0.85 9.24
C ARG A 123 9.78 -0.13 9.04
N ILE A 124 9.60 0.71 8.02
CA ILE A 124 8.30 1.41 7.78
C ILE A 124 7.33 0.58 6.92
N VAL A 125 7.85 -0.34 6.11
CA VAL A 125 7.08 -1.14 5.13
C VAL A 125 5.93 -1.93 5.78
N ASP A 126 6.08 -2.37 7.02
CA ASP A 126 5.03 -3.11 7.74
C ASP A 126 4.60 -2.39 9.04
N ILE A 127 4.50 -1.05 9.01
CA ILE A 127 4.15 -0.25 10.19
C ILE A 127 2.78 -0.61 10.78
N GLU A 128 1.86 -1.12 9.96
CA GLU A 128 0.51 -1.50 10.37
C GLU A 128 0.44 -2.81 11.17
N ASP A 129 1.44 -3.68 11.00
CA ASP A 129 1.53 -4.97 11.70
C ASP A 129 2.41 -4.88 12.97
N LEU A 130 2.97 -3.70 13.27
CA LEU A 130 3.79 -3.49 14.46
C LEU A 130 2.93 -3.51 15.74
N THR A 131 3.47 -4.14 16.77
CA THR A 131 2.90 -4.05 18.12
C THR A 131 3.05 -2.62 18.66
N GLU A 132 2.17 -2.17 19.54
CA GLU A 132 2.20 -0.82 20.13
C GLU A 132 3.56 -0.44 20.73
N LYS A 133 4.27 -1.40 21.35
CA LYS A 133 5.63 -1.20 21.87
C LYS A 133 6.68 -1.00 20.78
N GLU A 134 6.52 -1.66 19.64
CA GLU A 134 7.43 -1.53 18.51
C GLU A 134 7.20 -0.22 17.78
N LEU A 135 5.95 0.25 17.73
CA LEU A 135 5.58 1.57 17.23
C LEU A 135 6.15 2.70 18.10
N ASP A 136 6.08 2.57 19.43
CA ASP A 136 6.67 3.54 20.38
C ASP A 136 8.20 3.63 20.24
N ASN A 137 8.87 2.49 20.08
CA ASN A 137 10.31 2.46 19.82
C ASN A 137 10.68 3.08 18.46
N LEU A 138 9.85 2.87 17.44
CA LEU A 138 10.05 3.48 16.12
C LEU A 138 9.87 5.00 16.20
N HIS A 139 8.89 5.48 16.96
CA HIS A 139 8.66 6.91 17.20
C HIS A 139 9.87 7.58 17.86
N LYS A 140 10.37 7.01 18.96
CA LYS A 140 11.57 7.51 19.68
C LYS A 140 12.82 7.58 18.80
N PHE A 141 13.01 6.58 17.94
CA PHE A 141 14.14 6.58 17.00
C PHE A 141 14.08 7.74 15.98
N TYR A 142 12.88 8.08 15.50
CA TYR A 142 12.69 9.22 14.58
C TYR A 142 12.74 10.57 15.28
N GLU A 143 12.29 10.64 16.53
CA GLU A 143 12.44 11.80 17.41
C GLU A 143 13.94 12.11 17.62
N GLU A 144 14.74 11.11 18.00
CA GLU A 144 16.19 11.25 18.16
C GLU A 144 16.91 11.64 16.85
N LEU A 145 16.48 11.09 15.71
CA LEU A 145 16.98 11.49 14.39
C LEU A 145 16.64 12.95 14.04
N SER A 146 15.45 13.40 14.42
CA SER A 146 15.02 14.80 14.22
C SER A 146 15.85 15.74 15.09
N ASP A 147 16.05 15.40 16.36
CA ASP A 147 16.88 16.17 17.30
C ASP A 147 18.33 16.25 16.81
N LEU A 148 18.88 15.14 16.30
CA LEU A 148 20.22 15.12 15.72
C LEU A 148 20.31 16.00 14.46
N ALA A 149 19.32 15.93 13.56
CA ALA A 149 19.28 16.77 12.37
C ALA A 149 19.08 18.27 12.68
N GLU A 150 18.37 18.59 13.76
CA GLU A 150 18.24 19.95 14.28
C GLU A 150 19.55 20.44 14.91
N SER A 151 20.29 19.55 15.60
CA SER A 151 21.61 19.85 16.17
C SER A 151 22.72 20.02 15.13
N ASP A 152 22.60 19.38 13.96
CA ASP A 152 23.54 19.50 12.83
C ASP A 152 23.28 20.77 11.99
N ASN A 153 22.19 21.51 12.25
CA ASN A 153 21.82 22.71 11.52
C ASN A 153 22.30 23.98 12.24
N ASP A 154 23.62 24.10 12.43
CA ASP A 154 24.29 25.37 12.75
C ASP A 154 24.14 26.34 11.57
N LEU A 155 22.98 26.98 11.49
CA LEU A 155 22.61 28.00 10.49
C LEU A 155 23.35 29.34 10.69
N HIS A 156 24.30 29.45 11.62
CA HIS A 156 25.02 30.69 11.92
C HIS A 156 26.53 30.66 11.78
N GLN A 157 27.15 29.56 11.35
CA GLN A 157 28.50 29.63 10.76
C GLN A 157 28.42 29.91 9.26
N SER A 158 28.21 31.18 8.92
CA SER A 158 28.71 31.70 7.65
C SER A 158 30.20 31.39 7.62
N HIS A 159 30.63 30.47 6.76
CA HIS A 159 32.04 30.27 6.45
C HIS A 159 32.63 31.63 6.11
N SER A 160 33.32 32.23 7.10
CA SER A 160 34.04 33.49 6.97
C SER A 160 34.89 33.40 5.71
N ILE A 161 35.02 34.52 5.01
CA ILE A 161 35.77 34.69 3.76
C ILE A 161 37.15 33.99 3.77
N ASP A 162 37.72 33.73 4.96
CA ASP A 162 38.90 32.88 5.17
C ASP A 162 38.80 31.46 4.60
N ALA A 163 37.65 30.78 4.66
CA ALA A 163 37.48 29.43 4.09
C ALA A 163 37.48 29.46 2.55
N ALA A 164 36.85 30.47 1.96
CA ALA A 164 36.87 30.71 0.52
C ALA A 164 38.29 31.10 0.04
N LYS A 165 39.02 31.89 0.84
CA LYS A 165 40.39 32.31 0.55
C LYS A 165 41.37 31.15 0.61
N ASN A 166 41.24 30.24 1.57
CA ASN A 166 42.12 29.09 1.70
C ASN A 166 41.96 28.11 0.51
N ASN A 167 40.73 27.89 0.04
CA ASN A 167 40.48 27.10 -1.16
C ASN A 167 41.01 27.77 -2.44
N HIS A 168 41.00 29.10 -2.51
CA HIS A 168 41.56 29.83 -3.65
C HIS A 168 43.09 29.78 -3.68
N GLU A 169 43.75 29.91 -2.53
CA GLU A 169 45.21 29.74 -2.38
C GLU A 169 45.65 28.31 -2.72
N PHE A 170 44.89 27.29 -2.32
CA PHE A 170 45.15 25.89 -2.69
C PHE A 170 45.05 25.66 -4.20
N LYS A 171 44.03 26.22 -4.86
CA LYS A 171 43.87 26.15 -6.33
C LYS A 171 44.91 26.98 -7.10
N LYS A 172 45.48 28.01 -6.49
CA LYS A 172 46.53 28.83 -7.13
C LYS A 172 47.88 28.12 -7.03
N ARG A 173 48.25 27.61 -5.85
CA ARG A 173 49.47 26.78 -5.68
C ARG A 173 49.48 25.52 -6.55
N GLY A 174 48.34 24.85 -6.72
CA GLY A 174 48.23 23.69 -7.59
C GLY A 174 48.46 24.01 -9.08
N ARG A 175 48.09 25.22 -9.53
CA ARG A 175 48.34 25.66 -10.91
C ARG A 175 49.80 26.08 -11.13
N ASP A 176 50.40 26.75 -10.16
CA ASP A 176 51.81 27.18 -10.24
C ASP A 176 52.77 25.98 -10.22
N LEU A 177 52.41 24.91 -9.48
CA LEU A 177 53.17 23.65 -9.48
C LEU A 177 53.02 22.91 -10.81
N ASN A 178 51.82 22.81 -11.39
CA ASN A 178 51.64 22.11 -12.68
C ASN A 178 52.27 22.85 -13.86
N GLY A 179 52.32 24.18 -13.85
CA GLY A 179 52.99 24.96 -14.91
C GLY A 179 54.52 24.88 -14.88
N ALA A 180 55.14 24.52 -13.74
CA ALA A 180 56.59 24.38 -13.61
C ALA A 180 57.13 23.02 -14.08
N PHE A 181 56.25 22.07 -14.40
CA PHE A 181 56.62 20.76 -14.97
C PHE A 181 56.35 20.65 -16.48
N GLU A 182 55.87 21.72 -17.12
CA GLU A 182 55.51 21.76 -18.55
C GLU A 182 56.46 22.61 -19.43
N ASP A 183 57.53 23.19 -18.88
CA ASP A 183 58.61 23.89 -19.61
C ASP A 183 59.95 23.11 -19.60
#